data_AF-A0A7W0D7T0-F1
#
_entry.id   AF-A0A7W0D7T0-F1
#
_cell.length_a   1.000
_cell.length_b   1.000
_cell.length_c   1.000
_cell.angle_alpha   90.00
_cell.angle_beta   90.00
_cell.angle_gamma   90.00
#
_symmetry.space_group_name_H-M   'P 1'
#
loop_
_entity.id
_entity.type
_entity.pdbx_description
1 polymer ?
#
loop_
_entity_poly.entity_id
_entity_poly.type
_entity_poly.pdbx_seq_one_letter_code
_entity_poly.pdbx_strand_id
1 'polypeptide(L)' 'MVQAYAAASSPTGSVSNHVETKKVVQEQVVIQEGDTLWGIATAHKKDGENIRSYIDEIKTKNHLTTSALKEGQVLLLP' A
#
# COMPACT_ATOMS: atom_id res chain seq x y z
N MET A 1 -45.81 19.18 -35.98
CA MET A 1 -45.19 18.20 -36.89
C MET A 1 -43.67 18.33 -36.79
N VAL A 2 -43.01 17.18 -36.64
CA VAL A 2 -41.60 16.82 -36.92
C VAL A 2 -40.93 17.62 -38.07
N GLN A 3 -39.62 17.86 -38.24
CA GLN A 3 -38.33 17.30 -37.78
C GLN A 3 -37.20 18.26 -38.27
N ALA A 4 -36.03 18.30 -37.62
CA ALA A 4 -34.72 18.38 -38.32
C ALA A 4 -33.55 18.07 -37.37
N TYR A 5 -32.80 17.05 -37.74
CA TYR A 5 -31.53 16.60 -37.16
C TYR A 5 -30.38 17.51 -37.61
N ALA A 6 -29.49 17.87 -36.70
CA ALA A 6 -28.08 18.13 -37.03
C ALA A 6 -27.23 17.40 -35.99
N ALA A 7 -26.76 16.21 -36.40
CA ALA A 7 -25.71 15.49 -35.71
C ALA A 7 -24.39 16.22 -35.94
N ALA A 8 -23.81 16.75 -34.87
CA ALA A 8 -22.38 17.01 -34.78
C ALA A 8 -21.86 16.19 -33.61
N SER A 9 -21.56 14.94 -33.93
CA SER A 9 -20.65 14.08 -33.20
C SER A 9 -19.36 14.86 -32.87
N SER A 10 -19.18 15.24 -31.62
CA SER A 10 -17.83 15.42 -31.08
C SER A 10 -17.35 14.07 -30.57
N PRO A 11 -16.25 13.56 -31.15
CA PRO A 11 -15.74 12.22 -30.88
C PRO A 11 -15.00 12.20 -29.55
N THR A 12 -14.53 11.00 -29.21
CA THR A 12 -13.58 10.69 -28.14
C THR A 12 -14.25 10.67 -26.77
N GLY A 13 -14.66 9.50 -26.29
CA GLY A 13 -13.73 8.42 -26.01
C GLY A 13 -12.96 8.77 -24.74
N SER A 14 -13.68 8.90 -23.63
CA SER A 14 -13.06 8.75 -22.31
C SER A 14 -12.76 7.28 -22.14
N VAL A 15 -11.60 6.93 -22.69
CA VAL A 15 -10.90 5.67 -22.57
C VAL A 15 -11.16 5.08 -21.19
N SER A 16 -11.64 3.84 -21.19
CA SER A 16 -11.66 2.95 -20.03
C SER A 16 -10.25 2.79 -19.50
N ASN A 17 -9.75 3.78 -18.77
CA ASN A 17 -8.65 3.60 -17.84
C ASN A 17 -9.24 2.97 -16.58
N HIS A 18 -9.73 1.73 -16.74
CA HIS A 18 -9.40 0.73 -15.73
C HIS A 18 -7.90 0.57 -15.85
N VAL A 19 -7.17 1.52 -15.24
CA VAL A 19 -5.85 1.17 -14.76
C VAL A 19 -6.17 0.05 -13.80
N GLU A 20 -5.97 -1.18 -14.25
CA GLU A 20 -5.70 -2.32 -13.41
C GLU A 20 -4.43 -1.93 -12.65
N THR A 21 -4.56 -0.97 -11.74
CA THR A 21 -3.65 -0.77 -10.63
C THR A 21 -3.78 -2.08 -9.91
N LYS A 22 -2.89 -3.01 -10.28
CA LYS A 22 -2.40 -4.08 -9.44
C LYS A 22 -2.23 -3.40 -8.10
N LYS A 23 -3.24 -3.55 -7.24
CA LYS A 23 -3.24 -3.00 -5.91
C LYS A 23 -2.17 -3.84 -5.26
N VAL A 24 -0.92 -3.37 -5.32
CA VAL A 24 0.15 -3.89 -4.49
C VAL A 24 -0.40 -3.62 -3.11
N VAL A 25 -1.02 -4.63 -2.53
CA VAL A 25 -1.53 -4.57 -1.17
C VAL A 25 -0.26 -4.50 -0.34
N GLN A 26 0.23 -3.28 -0.18
CA GLN A 26 1.32 -2.99 0.73
C GLN A 26 0.74 -3.28 2.10
N GLU A 27 1.27 -4.35 2.69
CA GLU A 27 0.88 -4.77 4.01
C GLU A 27 1.29 -3.66 4.97
N GLN A 28 0.33 -3.13 5.71
CA GLN A 28 0.55 -2.05 6.67
C GLN A 28 -0.06 -2.46 8.00
N VAL A 29 0.68 -2.25 9.07
CA VAL A 29 0.27 -2.63 10.42
C VAL A 29 0.23 -1.38 11.28
N VAL A 30 -0.87 -1.18 11.99
CA VAL A 30 -0.97 -0.15 13.01
C VAL A 30 -0.40 -0.71 14.30
N ILE A 31 0.57 -0.01 14.86
CA ILE A 31 1.26 -0.45 16.08
C ILE A 31 0.35 -0.19 17.27
N GLN A 32 0.13 -1.21 18.08
CA GLN A 32 -0.64 -1.11 19.32
C GLN A 32 0.28 -1.10 20.55
N GLU A 33 -0.27 -0.71 21.69
CA GLU A 33 0.44 -0.78 22.97
C GLU A 33 0.90 -2.22 23.23
N GLY A 34 2.20 -2.40 23.49
CA GLY A 34 2.82 -3.72 23.68
C GLY A 34 3.32 -4.39 22.40
N ASP A 35 3.02 -3.86 21.22
CA ASP A 35 3.63 -4.34 19.98
C ASP A 35 5.10 -3.94 19.91
N THR A 36 5.91 -4.87 19.41
CA THR A 36 7.32 -4.63 19.17
C THR A 36 7.64 -4.81 17.69
N LEU A 37 8.67 -4.11 17.22
CA LEU A 37 9.10 -4.19 15.83
C LEU A 37 9.47 -5.63 15.46
N TRP A 38 10.08 -6.32 16.44
CA TRP A 38 10.36 -7.73 16.34
C TRP A 38 9.08 -8.56 16.24
N GLY A 39 8.10 -8.38 17.12
CA GLY A 39 6.83 -9.11 17.09
C GLY A 39 6.10 -8.97 15.75
N ILE A 40 5.93 -7.73 15.28
CA ILE A 40 5.28 -7.42 13.99
C ILE A 40 6.08 -8.05 12.84
N ALA A 41 7.39 -7.86 12.80
CA ALA A 41 8.24 -8.46 11.78
C ALA A 41 8.15 -9.99 11.79
N THR A 42 8.09 -10.62 12.96
CA THR A 42 8.04 -12.08 13.08
C THR A 42 6.68 -12.64 12.65
N ALA A 43 5.60 -11.89 12.85
CA ALA A 43 4.25 -12.26 12.44
C ALA A 43 4.04 -12.14 10.92
N HIS A 44 4.75 -11.23 10.25
CA HIS A 44 4.55 -10.92 8.83
C HIS A 44 5.65 -11.39 7.88
N LYS A 45 6.85 -11.72 8.39
CA LYS A 45 7.91 -12.29 7.54
C LYS A 45 7.45 -13.58 6.87
N LYS A 46 8.04 -13.91 5.72
CA LYS A 46 7.79 -15.20 5.05
C LYS A 46 8.64 -16.31 5.65
N ASP A 47 8.15 -17.54 5.54
CA ASP A 47 8.90 -18.73 5.91
C ASP A 47 10.20 -18.82 5.08
N GLY A 48 11.33 -18.91 5.79
CA GLY A 48 12.67 -18.91 5.19
C GLY A 48 13.35 -17.53 5.09
N GLU A 49 12.66 -16.45 5.44
CA GLU A 49 13.22 -15.10 5.42
C GLU A 49 13.96 -14.75 6.73
N ASN A 50 15.06 -14.01 6.61
CA ASN A 50 15.82 -13.62 7.80
C ASN A 50 15.13 -12.45 8.51
N ILE A 51 14.74 -12.68 9.78
CA ILE A 51 14.07 -11.67 10.61
C ILE A 51 14.86 -10.36 10.69
N ARG A 52 16.20 -10.39 10.70
CA ARG A 52 17.02 -9.18 10.76
C ARG A 52 16.90 -8.36 9.48
N SER A 53 17.05 -9.01 8.32
CA SER A 53 16.88 -8.36 7.02
C SER A 53 15.49 -7.73 6.90
N TYR A 54 14.46 -8.47 7.30
CA TYR A 54 13.08 -7.98 7.27
C TYR A 54 12.87 -6.77 8.18
N ILE A 55 13.41 -6.78 9.39
CA ILE A 55 13.38 -5.62 10.30
C ILE A 55 14.12 -4.42 9.69
N ASP A 56 15.28 -4.62 9.08
CA ASP A 56 16.05 -3.56 8.43
C ASP A 56 15.32 -2.98 7.21
N GLU A 57 14.63 -3.82 6.43
CA GLU A 57 13.78 -3.39 5.33
C GLU A 57 12.59 -2.56 5.82
N ILE A 58 11.91 -3.03 6.87
CA ILE A 58 10.83 -2.27 7.52
C ILE A 58 11.37 -0.92 8.02
N LYS A 59 12.52 -0.90 8.69
CA LYS A 59 13.13 0.34 9.19
C LYS A 59 13.44 1.30 8.05
N THR A 60 14.03 0.78 6.97
CA THR A 60 14.38 1.58 5.79
C THR A 60 13.13 2.11 5.10
N LYS A 61 12.09 1.28 4.92
CA LYS A 61 10.81 1.70 4.33
C LYS A 61 10.07 2.74 5.17
N ASN A 62 10.13 2.65 6.49
CA ASN A 62 9.45 3.57 7.40
C ASN A 62 10.34 4.71 7.91
N HIS A 63 11.58 4.78 7.44
CA HIS A 63 12.58 5.76 7.87
C HIS A 63 12.79 5.74 9.40
N LEU A 64 12.65 4.57 10.01
CA LEU A 64 12.84 4.37 11.45
C LEU A 64 14.33 4.31 11.75
N THR A 65 14.80 5.25 12.57
CA THR A 65 16.18 5.31 13.04
C THR A 65 16.46 4.38 14.22
N THR A 66 15.42 3.98 14.96
CA THR A 66 15.54 3.08 16.10
C THR A 66 14.44 2.03 16.10
N SER A 67 14.59 1.01 16.94
CA SER A 67 13.54 0.03 17.20
C SER A 67 12.42 0.59 18.10
N ALA A 68 12.48 1.87 18.47
CA ALA A 68 11.43 2.54 19.22
C ALA A 68 10.26 2.81 18.28
N LEU A 69 9.16 2.12 18.53
CA LEU A 69 7.92 2.31 17.83
C LEU A 69 7.01 3.22 18.66
N LYS A 70 6.23 4.05 17.97
CA LYS A 70 5.13 4.77 18.60
C LYS A 70 3.82 4.02 18.39
N GLU A 71 3.06 3.90 19.45
CA GLU A 71 1.68 3.43 19.41
C GLU A 71 0.83 4.32 18.51
N GLY A 72 -0.05 3.71 17.72
CA GLY A 72 -0.87 4.38 16.71
C GLY A 72 -0.11 4.74 15.43
N GLN A 73 1.20 4.46 15.33
CA GLN A 73 1.95 4.65 14.09
C GLN A 73 1.59 3.54 13.08
N VAL A 74 1.52 3.91 11.81
CA VAL A 74 1.41 2.95 10.71
C VAL A 74 2.81 2.53 10.26
N LEU A 75 3.04 1.23 10.23
CA LEU A 75 4.26 0.61 9.78
C LEU A 75 4.01 -0.03 8.41
N LEU A 76 4.77 0.37 7.40
CA LEU A 76 4.75 -0.20 6.06
C LEU A 76 5.68 -1.42 6.01
N LEU A 77 5.14 -2.57 5.61
CA LEU A 77 5.89 -3.80 5.46
C LEU A 77 6.32 -3.98 4.00
N PRO A 78 7.43 -4.70 3.75
CA PRO A 78 8.00 -4.75 2.43
C PRO A 78 7.23 -5.56 1.39
#